data_AF-A0A8C9G0A9-F1
#
_entry.id   AF-A0A8C9G0A9-F1
#
_cell.length_a   1.000
_cell.length_b   1.000
_cell.length_c   1.000
_cell.angle_alpha   90.00
_cell.angle_beta   90.00
_cell.angle_gamma   90.00
#
_symmetry.space_group_name_H-M   'P 1'
#
loop_
_entity.id
_entity.type
_entity.pdbx_description
1 polymer ?
#
loop_
_entity_poly.entity_id
_entity_poly.type
_entity_poly.pdbx_seq_one_letter_code
_entity_poly.pdbx_strand_id
1 'polypeptide(L)'
;MLPACTASNLQTFNTAAPCRNVQDLTNGVAMAQVLHQIDVAWFDASWLNRIKEDVGDNWRIKVLKTQMNKSFVSVDLVSLLSLPGTMGPSASDASSEMEQQVTVAALQDEKNSLVSENEILNDRLEQLDDSLDDPNTMVAKKYFHAQLQLEQLQEENFRLEAAKDDYRVHCEDLEKQLIELQHRNNELTSLAEESRALKDENDILRATADKASKLESTVEVYRKKLQDLNDFRRQVKSLQETNMMYMHNTVSLEDELRKANAARAQLETYKRQVQELHNKLSEESKRADKLAFEMKRLEEKHEALVKEKERLIVQCDALKETNEELRYSQMQQDHLSRTDASRVKSHDNLAAELLPVEYREMFIQLQHENKMLLLQQEGSENERITELQKQLEQKQWTVNELETEKRLNKERIGELQQQIEDLQKTLQEQGSKTEGSTNLKQKLAAHMEKLSEVHDELQKKEAALAELQPDVSQNPQKIGELEAALRKKDEDMKAMEERYKMYLEKARNVIKTLDPKLNPASAEIMLLRKQITERDKKIEALESYLSKYRIQHYELVGLESGLTNVVASNSFYTNKLIKSIERVEIQ
;
A
#
# COMPACT_ATOMS: atom_id res chain seq x y z
N MET A 1 -33.87 60.99 -47.88
CA MET A 1 -34.44 62.12 -47.12
C MET A 1 -35.82 61.74 -46.66
N LEU A 2 -35.97 61.35 -45.39
CA LEU A 2 -37.26 61.19 -44.73
C LEU A 2 -37.54 62.47 -43.92
N PRO A 3 -38.79 62.94 -43.84
CA PRO A 3 -39.10 64.23 -43.22
C PRO A 3 -38.78 64.21 -41.73
N ALA A 4 -38.23 65.32 -41.23
CA ALA A 4 -37.90 65.53 -39.83
C ALA A 4 -39.15 65.30 -38.95
N CYS A 5 -39.07 64.36 -38.01
CA CYS A 5 -40.18 64.00 -37.14
C CYS A 5 -40.11 64.86 -35.87
N THR A 6 -40.89 65.93 -35.80
CA THR A 6 -41.10 66.68 -34.56
C THR A 6 -42.06 65.92 -33.64
N ALA A 7 -42.06 66.18 -32.33
CA ALA A 7 -43.01 65.56 -31.39
C ALA A 7 -44.48 65.74 -31.84
N SER A 8 -44.78 66.80 -32.60
CA SER A 8 -46.07 67.06 -33.23
C SER A 8 -46.42 66.08 -34.36
N ASN A 9 -45.43 65.56 -35.11
CA ASN A 9 -45.63 64.59 -36.20
C ASN A 9 -45.81 63.15 -35.70
N LEU A 10 -45.36 62.84 -34.47
CA LEU A 10 -45.58 61.54 -33.84
C LEU A 10 -47.01 61.36 -33.34
N GLN A 11 -47.72 62.45 -33.00
CA GLN A 11 -49.11 62.42 -32.52
C GLN A 11 -50.13 61.98 -33.59
N THR A 12 -49.78 62.09 -34.87
CA THR A 12 -50.62 61.59 -35.97
C THR A 12 -50.67 60.05 -36.05
N PHE A 13 -49.69 59.36 -35.47
CA PHE A 13 -49.74 57.92 -35.26
C PHE A 13 -50.40 57.69 -33.91
N ASN A 14 -51.59 57.09 -33.92
CA ASN A 14 -52.46 56.94 -32.75
C ASN A 14 -51.88 55.89 -31.76
N THR A 15 -50.73 56.19 -31.15
CA THR A 15 -49.98 55.29 -30.27
C THR A 15 -50.59 55.23 -28.88
N ALA A 16 -50.53 54.05 -28.25
CA ALA A 16 -51.05 53.84 -26.90
C ALA A 16 -50.20 54.54 -25.83
N ALA A 17 -48.90 54.72 -26.08
CA ALA A 17 -48.00 55.46 -25.20
C ALA A 17 -48.10 56.99 -25.42
N PRO A 18 -48.05 57.81 -24.34
CA PRO A 18 -48.08 59.26 -24.45
C PRO A 18 -46.86 59.80 -25.22
N CYS A 19 -47.06 60.84 -26.04
CA CYS A 19 -46.03 61.44 -26.89
C CYS A 19 -46.17 62.99 -26.95
N ARG A 20 -46.47 63.63 -25.82
CA ARG A 20 -46.79 65.07 -25.77
C ARG A 20 -45.57 65.95 -25.58
N ASN A 21 -44.56 65.46 -24.87
CA ASN A 21 -43.34 66.20 -24.57
C ASN A 21 -42.10 65.31 -24.82
N VAL A 22 -40.91 65.93 -24.80
CA VAL A 22 -39.63 65.22 -25.04
C VAL A 22 -39.35 64.17 -23.97
N GLN A 23 -39.89 64.33 -22.76
CA GLN A 23 -39.74 63.36 -21.66
C GLN A 23 -40.52 62.08 -21.94
N ASP A 24 -41.72 62.17 -22.51
CA ASP A 24 -42.55 61.01 -22.84
C ASP A 24 -41.89 60.09 -23.89
N LEU A 25 -41.01 60.64 -24.74
CA LEU A 25 -40.26 59.90 -25.76
C LEU A 25 -38.99 59.21 -25.22
N THR A 26 -38.58 59.48 -23.97
CA THR A 26 -37.30 58.99 -23.44
C THR A 26 -37.25 57.50 -23.14
N ASN A 27 -38.39 56.86 -22.92
CA ASN A 27 -38.47 55.40 -22.73
C ASN A 27 -38.42 54.62 -24.07
N GLY A 28 -38.46 55.32 -25.21
CA GLY A 28 -38.40 54.72 -26.55
C GLY A 28 -39.63 53.91 -26.97
N VAL A 29 -40.63 53.75 -26.08
CA VAL A 29 -41.83 52.92 -26.31
C VAL A 29 -42.73 53.55 -27.37
N ALA A 30 -42.94 54.86 -27.30
CA ALA A 30 -43.74 55.58 -28.29
C ALA A 30 -43.11 55.51 -29.70
N MET A 31 -41.79 55.66 -29.81
CA MET A 31 -41.07 55.57 -31.09
C MET A 31 -41.14 54.15 -31.67
N ALA A 32 -41.03 53.12 -30.82
CA ALA A 32 -41.13 51.73 -31.24
C ALA A 32 -42.53 51.37 -31.76
N GLN A 33 -43.58 51.89 -31.12
CA GLN A 33 -44.97 51.71 -31.59
C GLN A 33 -45.20 52.37 -32.96
N VAL A 34 -44.59 53.54 -33.21
CA VAL A 34 -44.65 54.19 -34.53
C VAL A 34 -43.87 53.40 -35.58
N LEU A 35 -42.66 52.91 -35.26
CA LEU A 35 -41.86 52.10 -36.20
C LEU A 35 -42.56 50.79 -36.57
N HIS A 36 -43.23 50.14 -35.61
CA HIS A 36 -44.09 48.98 -35.86
C HIS A 36 -45.23 49.31 -36.82
N GLN A 37 -45.88 50.47 -36.68
CA GLN A 37 -46.97 50.89 -37.59
C GLN A 37 -46.48 51.26 -39.00
N ILE A 38 -45.24 51.75 -39.13
CA ILE A 38 -44.67 52.13 -40.43
C ILE A 38 -44.25 50.89 -41.22
N ASP A 39 -43.65 49.89 -40.56
CA ASP A 39 -43.18 48.67 -41.22
C ASP A 39 -43.28 47.45 -40.31
N VAL A 40 -44.46 46.83 -40.31
CA VAL A 40 -44.79 45.63 -39.53
C VAL A 40 -43.95 44.41 -39.94
N ALA A 41 -43.45 44.38 -41.18
CA ALA A 41 -42.68 43.24 -41.69
C ALA A 41 -41.25 43.22 -41.12
N TRP A 42 -40.68 44.40 -40.86
CA TRP A 42 -39.35 44.52 -40.25
C TRP A 42 -39.42 44.59 -38.72
N PHE A 43 -40.37 45.36 -38.18
CA PHE A 43 -40.58 45.52 -36.75
C PHE A 43 -41.80 44.69 -36.35
N ASP A 44 -41.62 43.42 -36.02
CA ASP A 44 -42.75 42.53 -35.73
C ASP A 44 -43.25 42.65 -34.27
N ALA A 45 -44.36 41.98 -33.96
CA ALA A 45 -44.94 41.99 -32.61
C ALA A 45 -44.00 41.38 -31.55
N SER A 46 -43.10 40.47 -31.97
CA SER A 46 -42.11 39.85 -31.07
C SER A 46 -41.00 40.84 -30.69
N TRP A 47 -40.57 41.68 -31.63
CA TRP A 47 -39.62 42.77 -31.41
C TRP A 47 -40.21 43.87 -30.53
N LEU A 48 -41.45 44.28 -30.79
CA LEU A 48 -42.11 45.33 -30.01
C LEU A 48 -42.25 44.94 -28.53
N ASN A 49 -42.59 43.67 -28.26
CA ASN A 49 -42.72 43.13 -26.88
C ASN A 49 -41.39 43.04 -26.11
N ARG A 50 -40.23 43.21 -26.78
CA ARG A 50 -38.93 43.23 -26.11
C ARG A 50 -38.59 44.59 -25.50
N ILE A 51 -39.33 45.63 -25.87
CA ILE A 51 -39.14 46.99 -25.38
C ILE A 51 -40.02 47.17 -24.15
N LYS A 52 -39.40 47.35 -22.98
CA LYS A 52 -40.08 47.47 -21.69
C LYS A 52 -40.27 48.94 -21.32
N GLU A 53 -41.37 49.27 -20.66
CA GLU A 53 -41.66 50.64 -20.15
C GLU A 53 -40.73 51.04 -19.00
N ASP A 54 -40.30 50.08 -18.18
CA ASP A 54 -39.35 50.29 -17.08
C ASP A 54 -37.91 50.15 -17.57
N VAL A 55 -37.40 51.23 -18.16
CA VAL A 55 -35.97 51.38 -18.45
C VAL A 55 -35.37 52.33 -17.40
N GLY A 56 -35.17 51.83 -16.18
CA GLY A 56 -34.40 52.53 -15.15
C GLY A 56 -32.99 52.88 -15.64
N ASP A 57 -32.43 53.99 -15.16
CA ASP A 57 -31.12 54.62 -15.45
C ASP A 57 -30.16 53.90 -16.44
N ASN A 58 -30.61 53.69 -17.66
CA ASN A 58 -29.86 52.94 -18.65
C ASN A 58 -28.97 53.91 -19.44
N TRP A 59 -27.68 53.90 -19.11
CA TRP A 59 -26.66 54.80 -19.68
C TRP A 59 -26.60 54.79 -21.21
N ARG A 60 -27.07 53.71 -21.88
CA ARG A 60 -27.17 53.62 -23.34
C ARG A 60 -28.15 54.63 -23.96
N ILE A 61 -29.21 55.03 -23.26
CA ILE A 61 -30.15 56.06 -23.75
C ILE A 61 -29.56 57.48 -23.57
N LYS A 62 -28.70 57.69 -22.57
CA LYS A 62 -27.97 58.97 -22.39
C LYS A 62 -26.98 59.24 -23.54
N VAL A 63 -26.35 58.19 -24.09
CA VAL A 63 -25.42 58.31 -25.23
C VAL A 63 -26.16 58.69 -26.52
N LEU A 64 -27.36 58.15 -26.77
CA LEU A 64 -28.19 58.57 -27.91
C LEU A 64 -28.67 60.04 -27.79
N LYS A 65 -28.84 60.53 -26.55
CA LYS A 65 -29.18 61.92 -26.24
C LYS A 65 -28.08 62.91 -26.62
N THR A 66 -26.81 62.47 -26.60
CA THR A 66 -25.64 63.29 -26.96
C THR A 66 -25.33 63.23 -28.46
N GLN A 67 -25.65 62.12 -29.14
CA GLN A 67 -25.48 62.00 -30.59
C GLN A 67 -26.51 62.81 -31.38
N MET A 68 -27.78 62.90 -30.95
CA MET A 68 -28.81 63.67 -31.68
C MET A 68 -28.67 65.20 -31.53
N ASN A 69 -27.98 65.70 -30.51
CA ASN A 69 -27.79 67.15 -30.30
C ASN A 69 -26.64 67.75 -31.12
N LYS A 70 -25.84 66.94 -31.83
CA LYS A 70 -24.67 67.42 -32.59
C LYS A 70 -24.93 67.70 -34.08
N SER A 71 -26.11 67.40 -34.61
CA SER A 71 -26.41 67.52 -36.04
C SER A 71 -27.53 68.52 -36.35
N PHE A 72 -27.63 69.60 -35.58
CA PHE A 72 -28.65 70.63 -35.80
C PHE A 72 -28.13 71.99 -35.32
N VAL A 73 -27.35 72.71 -36.14
CA VAL A 73 -27.29 74.20 -36.25
C VAL A 73 -26.30 74.57 -37.38
N SER A 74 -26.81 75.06 -38.51
CA SER A 74 -26.35 76.30 -39.20
C SER A 74 -27.11 76.50 -40.52
N VAL A 75 -27.96 77.54 -40.61
CA VAL A 75 -27.75 78.86 -41.28
C VAL A 75 -28.27 78.77 -42.75
N ASP A 76 -29.14 79.63 -43.29
CA ASP A 76 -29.23 81.09 -43.18
C ASP A 76 -30.62 81.62 -43.58
N LEU A 77 -31.05 82.74 -42.98
CA LEU A 77 -32.10 83.61 -43.53
C LEU A 77 -31.70 85.07 -43.32
N VAL A 78 -31.85 85.84 -44.41
CA VAL A 78 -31.97 87.32 -44.53
C VAL A 78 -30.75 88.08 -45.07
N SER A 79 -30.88 88.59 -46.32
CA SER A 79 -30.84 90.04 -46.60
C SER A 79 -31.26 90.44 -48.03
N LEU A 80 -32.34 91.24 -48.08
CA LEU A 80 -32.55 92.53 -48.78
C LEU A 80 -32.15 92.78 -50.26
N LEU A 81 -33.16 93.32 -50.97
CA LEU A 81 -33.15 94.42 -51.95
C LEU A 81 -32.51 94.21 -53.34
N SER A 82 -33.38 94.28 -54.37
CA SER A 82 -33.10 94.99 -55.62
C SER A 82 -34.40 95.30 -56.38
N LEU A 83 -34.74 96.57 -56.46
CA LEU A 83 -35.61 97.17 -57.49
C LEU A 83 -34.71 98.03 -58.38
N PRO A 84 -34.92 98.02 -59.70
CA PRO A 84 -34.67 99.21 -60.50
C PRO A 84 -35.90 99.59 -61.32
N GLY A 85 -35.99 100.89 -61.61
CA GLY A 85 -37.18 101.57 -62.11
C GLY A 85 -37.45 101.41 -63.61
N THR A 86 -38.50 102.09 -64.07
CA THR A 86 -38.58 102.71 -65.40
C THR A 86 -39.70 103.75 -65.42
N MET A 87 -39.36 104.95 -65.89
CA MET A 87 -40.27 106.06 -66.19
C MET A 87 -40.96 105.87 -67.55
N GLY A 88 -42.26 106.18 -67.60
CA GLY A 88 -43.04 106.74 -68.73
C GLY A 88 -43.02 106.02 -70.10
N PRO A 89 -43.77 106.50 -71.11
CA PRO A 89 -44.66 107.66 -71.15
C PRO A 89 -46.04 107.43 -71.84
N SER A 90 -46.89 108.46 -71.76
CA SER A 90 -47.79 109.04 -72.79
C SER A 90 -48.72 108.12 -73.60
N ALA A 91 -50.04 108.32 -73.64
CA ALA A 91 -50.86 109.47 -74.09
C ALA A 91 -51.62 109.08 -75.37
N SER A 92 -52.64 109.90 -75.68
CA SER A 92 -53.45 109.89 -76.91
C SER A 92 -54.55 108.82 -76.89
N ASP A 93 -55.82 109.06 -77.19
CA ASP A 93 -56.56 110.11 -77.93
C ASP A 93 -58.05 109.98 -77.51
N ALA A 94 -58.99 110.88 -77.71
CA ALA A 94 -59.08 112.30 -78.05
C ALA A 94 -60.58 112.65 -77.94
N SER A 95 -60.92 113.80 -77.34
CA SER A 95 -61.92 114.77 -77.79
C SER A 95 -62.23 115.81 -76.69
N SER A 96 -61.67 117.02 -76.81
CA SER A 96 -62.35 118.33 -76.64
C SER A 96 -61.31 119.42 -76.24
N GLU A 97 -60.77 120.11 -77.24
CA GLU A 97 -59.58 120.98 -77.23
C GLU A 97 -59.73 122.39 -76.61
N MET A 98 -60.66 122.63 -75.67
CA MET A 98 -60.84 123.99 -75.12
C MET A 98 -60.45 124.12 -73.63
N GLU A 99 -60.46 123.03 -72.83
CA GLU A 99 -60.09 123.05 -71.40
C GLU A 99 -58.58 122.86 -71.15
N GLN A 100 -57.81 122.50 -72.17
CA GLN A 100 -56.38 122.18 -72.05
C GLN A 100 -55.49 123.44 -71.88
N GLN A 101 -55.93 124.63 -72.26
CA GLN A 101 -55.08 125.83 -72.20
C GLN A 101 -55.09 126.51 -70.82
N VAL A 102 -56.15 126.36 -70.02
CA VAL A 102 -56.26 126.93 -68.67
C VAL A 102 -55.64 126.00 -67.61
N THR A 103 -55.76 124.69 -67.80
CA THR A 103 -55.19 123.67 -66.89
C THR A 103 -53.67 123.59 -66.98
N VAL A 104 -53.08 123.75 -68.17
CA VAL A 104 -51.62 123.75 -68.36
C VAL A 104 -50.93 124.92 -67.65
N ALA A 105 -51.55 126.11 -67.62
CA ALA A 105 -50.99 127.27 -66.93
C ALA A 105 -50.98 127.09 -65.40
N ALA A 106 -52.08 126.60 -64.81
CA ALA A 106 -52.16 126.33 -63.38
C ALA A 106 -51.17 125.23 -62.93
N LEU A 107 -51.02 124.17 -63.72
CA LEU A 107 -50.05 123.11 -63.47
C LEU A 107 -48.59 123.58 -63.61
N GLN A 108 -48.32 124.57 -64.47
CA GLN A 108 -46.99 125.14 -64.63
C GLN A 108 -46.58 125.98 -63.42
N ASP A 109 -47.50 126.74 -62.83
CA ASP A 109 -47.26 127.50 -61.60
C ASP A 109 -47.09 126.57 -60.39
N GLU A 110 -47.91 125.52 -60.28
CA GLU A 110 -47.78 124.52 -59.21
C GLU A 110 -46.45 123.76 -59.31
N LYS A 111 -46.03 123.38 -60.52
CA LYS A 111 -44.71 122.79 -60.77
C LYS A 111 -43.58 123.71 -60.31
N ASN A 112 -43.64 125.00 -60.65
CA ASN A 112 -42.61 125.96 -60.24
C ASN A 112 -42.58 126.14 -58.71
N SER A 113 -43.74 126.15 -58.06
CA SER A 113 -43.82 126.22 -56.60
C SER A 113 -43.22 124.98 -55.94
N LEU A 114 -43.52 123.78 -56.43
CA LEU A 114 -42.97 122.52 -55.92
C LEU A 114 -41.46 122.39 -56.16
N VAL A 115 -40.94 122.95 -57.25
CA VAL A 115 -39.49 123.02 -57.51
C VAL A 115 -38.81 123.93 -56.48
N SER A 116 -39.38 125.11 -56.21
CA SER A 116 -38.82 126.03 -55.20
C SER A 116 -38.87 125.45 -53.78
N GLU A 117 -39.92 124.70 -53.45
CA GLU A 117 -40.03 124.03 -52.15
C GLU A 117 -39.01 122.87 -52.04
N ASN A 118 -38.79 122.11 -53.12
CA ASN A 118 -37.74 121.11 -53.15
C ASN A 118 -36.35 121.72 -52.99
N GLU A 119 -36.06 122.85 -53.67
CA GLU A 119 -34.78 123.56 -53.49
C GLU A 119 -34.58 123.98 -52.03
N ILE A 120 -35.60 124.55 -51.38
CA ILE A 120 -35.52 124.94 -49.96
C ILE A 120 -35.33 123.73 -49.05
N LEU A 121 -36.03 122.62 -49.30
CA LEU A 121 -35.87 121.39 -48.51
C LEU A 121 -34.50 120.77 -48.69
N ASN A 122 -33.95 120.82 -49.91
CA ASN A 122 -32.62 120.31 -50.21
C ASN A 122 -31.54 121.16 -49.54
N ASP A 123 -31.66 122.50 -49.58
CA ASP A 123 -30.79 123.43 -48.87
C ASP A 123 -30.83 123.21 -47.35
N ARG A 124 -32.01 122.87 -46.80
CA ARG A 124 -32.18 122.57 -45.37
C ARG A 124 -31.53 121.24 -44.97
N LEU A 125 -31.52 120.27 -45.88
CA LEU A 125 -30.85 118.99 -45.71
C LEU A 125 -29.33 119.17 -45.75
N GLU A 126 -28.84 119.95 -46.71
CA GLU A 126 -27.41 120.28 -46.87
C GLU A 126 -26.88 121.05 -45.65
N GLN A 127 -27.65 122.00 -45.11
CA GLN A 127 -27.31 122.69 -43.85
C GLN A 127 -27.30 121.79 -42.60
N LEU A 128 -28.10 120.71 -42.58
CA LEU A 128 -28.11 119.75 -41.48
C LEU A 128 -26.92 118.77 -41.58
N ASP A 129 -26.53 118.38 -42.80
CA ASP A 129 -25.32 117.59 -43.06
C ASP A 129 -24.06 118.38 -42.68
N ASP A 130 -23.96 119.66 -43.08
CA ASP A 130 -22.84 120.54 -42.73
C ASP A 130 -22.71 120.77 -41.20
N SER A 131 -23.84 120.73 -40.47
CA SER A 131 -23.91 120.83 -38.99
C SER A 131 -23.44 119.56 -38.27
N LEU A 132 -23.57 118.40 -38.94
CA LEU A 132 -23.10 117.10 -38.47
C LEU A 132 -21.59 116.91 -38.68
N ASP A 133 -21.03 117.56 -39.71
CA ASP A 133 -19.60 117.52 -40.03
C ASP A 133 -18.72 118.46 -39.18
N ASP A 134 -19.29 119.35 -38.35
CA ASP A 134 -18.53 120.12 -37.34
C ASP A 134 -18.30 119.29 -36.05
N PRO A 135 -17.06 118.85 -35.77
CA PRO A 135 -16.74 118.00 -34.61
C PRO A 135 -17.00 118.68 -33.25
N ASN A 136 -17.33 119.97 -33.21
CA ASN A 136 -17.60 120.70 -31.96
C ASN A 136 -19.08 120.74 -31.54
N THR A 137 -20.01 120.27 -32.38
CA THR A 137 -21.44 120.20 -32.05
C THR A 137 -21.69 119.18 -30.91
N MET A 138 -22.54 119.53 -29.94
CA MET A 138 -22.75 118.71 -28.73
C MET A 138 -23.27 117.28 -29.04
N VAL A 139 -23.97 117.12 -30.17
CA VAL A 139 -24.43 115.84 -30.69
C VAL A 139 -23.26 115.01 -31.23
N ALA A 140 -22.35 115.61 -32.00
CA ALA A 140 -21.14 114.96 -32.52
C ALA A 140 -20.22 114.49 -31.37
N LYS A 141 -20.05 115.28 -30.31
CA LYS A 141 -19.28 114.86 -29.11
C LYS A 141 -19.91 113.68 -28.36
N LYS A 142 -21.24 113.66 -28.22
CA LYS A 142 -21.96 112.53 -27.60
C LYS A 142 -21.90 111.28 -28.48
N TYR A 143 -22.02 111.44 -29.79
CA TYR A 143 -21.86 110.37 -30.77
C TYR A 143 -20.45 109.78 -30.72
N PHE A 144 -19.41 110.63 -30.75
CA PHE A 144 -18.02 110.21 -30.64
C PHE A 144 -17.71 109.52 -29.30
N HIS A 145 -18.25 110.03 -28.19
CA HIS A 145 -18.11 109.38 -26.89
C HIS A 145 -18.80 108.01 -26.84
N ALA A 146 -20.01 107.89 -27.39
CA ALA A 146 -20.73 106.63 -27.50
C ALA A 146 -20.01 105.65 -28.44
N GLN A 147 -19.43 106.12 -29.54
CA GLN A 147 -18.63 105.34 -30.46
C GLN A 147 -17.37 104.80 -29.79
N LEU A 148 -16.63 105.63 -29.05
CA LEU A 148 -15.46 105.21 -28.26
C LEU A 148 -15.84 104.18 -27.18
N GLN A 149 -16.97 104.37 -26.50
CA GLN A 149 -17.49 103.38 -25.55
C GLN A 149 -17.85 102.06 -26.24
N LEU A 150 -18.41 102.12 -27.45
CA LEU A 150 -18.77 100.93 -28.23
C LEU A 150 -17.52 100.17 -28.68
N GLU A 151 -16.47 100.89 -29.11
CA GLU A 151 -15.16 100.31 -29.43
C GLU A 151 -14.49 99.68 -28.20
N GLN A 152 -14.52 100.34 -27.03
CA GLN A 152 -14.00 99.79 -25.77
C GLN A 152 -14.74 98.52 -25.35
N LEU A 153 -16.07 98.53 -25.42
CA LEU A 153 -16.90 97.36 -25.11
C LEU A 153 -16.65 96.23 -26.11
N GLN A 154 -16.43 96.53 -27.39
CA GLN A 154 -16.05 95.54 -28.39
C GLN A 154 -14.69 94.92 -28.06
N GLU A 155 -13.67 95.73 -27.74
CA GLU A 155 -12.35 95.24 -27.36
C GLU A 155 -12.39 94.39 -26.07
N GLU A 156 -13.17 94.81 -25.07
CA GLU A 156 -13.40 94.03 -23.86
C GLU A 156 -14.12 92.71 -24.15
N ASN A 157 -15.10 92.72 -25.07
CA ASN A 157 -15.80 91.51 -25.49
C ASN A 157 -14.86 90.52 -26.19
N PHE A 158 -14.02 91.00 -27.11
CA PHE A 158 -13.00 90.16 -27.75
C PHE A 158 -12.00 89.58 -26.73
N ARG A 159 -11.57 90.38 -25.75
CA ARG A 159 -10.70 89.89 -24.66
C ARG A 159 -11.40 88.82 -23.82
N LEU A 160 -12.66 89.04 -23.47
CA LEU A 160 -13.46 88.07 -22.70
C LEU A 160 -13.73 86.79 -23.49
N GLU A 161 -13.96 86.89 -24.81
CA GLU A 161 -14.11 85.74 -25.69
C GLU A 161 -12.82 84.93 -25.76
N ALA A 162 -11.66 85.57 -25.93
CA ALA A 162 -10.36 84.89 -25.90
C ALA A 162 -10.12 84.18 -24.56
N ALA A 163 -10.35 84.85 -23.42
CA ALA A 163 -10.21 84.24 -22.10
C ALA A 163 -11.18 83.07 -21.89
N LYS A 164 -12.42 83.19 -22.37
CA LYS A 164 -13.41 82.10 -22.34
C LYS A 164 -12.94 80.89 -23.16
N ASP A 165 -12.35 81.12 -24.33
CA ASP A 165 -11.80 80.04 -25.16
C ASP A 165 -10.58 79.38 -24.49
N ASP A 166 -9.69 80.13 -23.86
CA ASP A 166 -8.57 79.58 -23.08
C ASP A 166 -9.06 78.71 -21.91
N TYR A 167 -10.06 79.19 -21.16
CA TYR A 167 -10.67 78.41 -20.08
C TYR A 167 -11.38 77.16 -20.61
N ARG A 168 -12.05 77.23 -21.76
CA ARG A 168 -12.66 76.06 -22.39
C ARG A 168 -11.62 75.00 -22.74
N VAL A 169 -10.51 75.39 -23.37
CA VAL A 169 -9.40 74.46 -23.69
C VAL A 169 -8.81 73.88 -22.41
N HIS A 170 -8.63 74.69 -21.36
CA HIS A 170 -8.14 74.21 -20.07
C HIS A 170 -9.08 73.18 -19.43
N CYS A 171 -10.40 73.42 -19.48
CA CYS A 171 -11.40 72.45 -19.03
C CYS A 171 -11.34 71.15 -19.84
N GLU A 172 -11.23 71.22 -21.17
CA GLU A 172 -11.09 70.04 -22.03
C GLU A 172 -9.83 69.21 -21.68
N ASP A 173 -8.71 69.87 -21.36
CA ASP A 173 -7.48 69.17 -20.96
C ASP A 173 -7.57 68.56 -19.56
N LEU A 174 -8.21 69.23 -18.61
CA LEU A 174 -8.50 68.65 -17.29
C LEU A 174 -9.45 67.45 -17.39
N GLU A 175 -10.45 67.49 -18.28
CA GLU A 175 -11.35 66.36 -18.54
C GLU A 175 -10.58 65.16 -19.11
N LYS A 176 -9.66 65.38 -20.06
CA LYS A 176 -8.78 64.29 -20.58
C LYS A 176 -7.94 63.67 -19.47
N GLN A 177 -7.29 64.48 -18.64
CA GLN A 177 -6.49 63.99 -17.52
C GLN A 177 -7.33 63.20 -16.52
N LEU A 178 -8.57 63.64 -16.25
CA LEU A 178 -9.49 62.94 -15.36
C LEU A 178 -9.87 61.56 -15.92
N ILE A 179 -10.14 61.47 -17.23
CA ILE A 179 -10.43 60.21 -17.91
C ILE A 179 -9.20 59.27 -17.87
N GLU A 180 -8.00 59.78 -18.13
CA GLU A 180 -6.77 59.00 -18.06
C GLU A 180 -6.51 58.46 -16.65
N LEU A 181 -6.66 59.30 -15.61
CA LEU A 181 -6.55 58.88 -14.22
C LEU A 181 -7.62 57.85 -13.85
N GLN A 182 -8.84 58.00 -14.37
CA GLN A 182 -9.93 57.04 -14.14
C GLN A 182 -9.63 55.69 -14.82
N HIS A 183 -9.08 55.69 -16.03
CA HIS A 183 -8.64 54.47 -16.70
C HIS A 183 -7.53 53.76 -15.92
N ARG A 184 -6.52 54.52 -15.49
CA ARG A 184 -5.41 54.01 -14.69
C ARG A 184 -5.86 53.45 -13.34
N ASN A 185 -6.87 54.07 -12.71
CA ASN A 185 -7.44 53.56 -11.47
C ASN A 185 -8.19 52.23 -11.69
N ASN A 186 -8.93 52.11 -12.79
CA ASN A 186 -9.60 50.86 -13.16
C ASN A 186 -8.58 49.72 -13.42
N GLU A 187 -7.48 50.01 -14.11
CA GLU A 187 -6.39 49.03 -14.32
C GLU A 187 -5.77 48.58 -12.99
N LEU A 188 -5.44 49.53 -12.10
CA LEU A 188 -4.90 49.22 -10.78
C LEU A 188 -5.88 48.40 -9.93
N THR A 189 -7.17 48.69 -10.04
CA THR A 189 -8.24 47.93 -9.35
C THR A 189 -8.30 46.50 -9.89
N SER A 190 -8.25 46.31 -11.21
CA SER A 190 -8.24 44.98 -11.83
C SER A 190 -7.00 44.16 -11.43
N LEU A 191 -5.81 44.77 -11.42
CA LEU A 191 -4.58 44.12 -10.95
C LEU A 191 -4.64 43.74 -9.47
N ALA A 192 -5.27 44.56 -8.64
CA ALA A 192 -5.48 44.25 -7.23
C ALA A 192 -6.45 43.08 -7.03
N GLU A 193 -7.49 42.97 -7.85
CA GLU A 193 -8.40 41.82 -7.86
C GLU A 193 -7.70 40.54 -8.31
N GLU A 194 -6.91 40.58 -9.38
CA GLU A 194 -6.09 39.44 -9.83
C GLU A 194 -5.10 39.00 -8.75
N SER A 195 -4.43 39.96 -8.10
CA SER A 195 -3.50 39.67 -6.98
C SER A 195 -4.20 38.99 -5.79
N ARG A 196 -5.47 39.35 -5.51
CA ARG A 196 -6.27 38.67 -4.48
C ARG A 196 -6.64 37.25 -4.93
N ALA A 197 -7.09 37.08 -6.17
CA ALA A 197 -7.44 35.76 -6.71
C ALA A 197 -6.25 34.78 -6.69
N LEU A 198 -5.06 35.24 -7.10
CA LEU A 198 -3.82 34.45 -7.04
C LEU A 198 -3.42 34.09 -5.61
N LYS A 199 -3.68 34.98 -4.65
CA LYS A 199 -3.42 34.69 -3.24
C LYS A 199 -4.36 33.60 -2.70
N ASP A 200 -5.65 33.68 -3.03
CA ASP A 200 -6.63 32.66 -2.66
C ASP A 200 -6.27 31.30 -3.29
N GLU A 201 -5.83 31.28 -4.54
CA GLU A 201 -5.31 30.08 -5.19
C GLU A 201 -4.08 29.52 -4.47
N ASN A 202 -3.14 30.39 -4.07
CA ASN A 202 -1.95 29.96 -3.31
C ASN A 202 -2.32 29.33 -1.96
N ASP A 203 -3.33 29.87 -1.27
CA ASP A 203 -3.80 29.34 0.01
C ASP A 203 -4.49 27.97 -0.17
N ILE A 204 -5.23 27.77 -1.26
CA ILE A 204 -5.77 26.45 -1.64
C ILE A 204 -4.64 25.45 -1.94
N LEU A 205 -3.63 25.88 -2.69
CA LEU A 205 -2.46 25.05 -3.00
C LEU A 205 -1.67 24.66 -1.74
N ARG A 206 -1.54 25.56 -0.75
CA ARG A 206 -0.95 25.23 0.55
C ARG A 206 -1.75 24.17 1.30
N ALA A 207 -3.08 24.34 1.38
CA ALA A 207 -3.94 23.37 2.07
C ALA A 207 -3.89 21.97 1.41
N THR A 208 -3.80 21.93 0.07
CA THR A 208 -3.65 20.67 -0.66
C THR A 208 -2.26 20.06 -0.49
N ALA A 209 -1.19 20.87 -0.44
CA ALA A 209 0.16 20.42 -0.12
C ALA A 209 0.25 19.81 1.29
N ASP A 210 -0.39 20.44 2.29
CA ASP A 210 -0.46 19.90 3.65
C ASP A 210 -1.19 18.55 3.70
N LYS A 211 -2.25 18.40 2.89
CA LYS A 211 -2.96 17.13 2.75
C LYS A 211 -2.08 16.07 2.09
N ALA A 212 -1.31 16.44 1.06
CA ALA A 212 -0.36 15.55 0.41
C ALA A 212 0.72 15.09 1.40
N SER A 213 1.31 16.00 2.17
CA SER A 213 2.30 15.67 3.21
C SER A 213 1.76 14.69 4.26
N LYS A 214 0.51 14.86 4.70
CA LYS A 214 -0.16 13.90 5.59
C LYS A 214 -0.30 12.52 4.93
N LEU A 215 -0.71 12.46 3.66
CA LEU A 215 -0.80 11.20 2.94
C LEU A 215 0.57 10.53 2.79
N GLU A 216 1.62 11.28 2.46
CA GLU A 216 3.00 10.78 2.40
C GLU A 216 3.45 10.18 3.74
N SER A 217 3.16 10.85 4.86
CA SER A 217 3.48 10.33 6.19
C SER A 217 2.78 8.98 6.47
N THR A 218 1.52 8.83 6.03
CA THR A 218 0.79 7.57 6.20
C THR A 218 1.32 6.46 5.29
N VAL A 219 1.70 6.79 4.06
CA VAL A 219 2.34 5.86 3.12
C VAL A 219 3.66 5.36 3.70
N GLU A 220 4.45 6.23 4.35
CA GLU A 220 5.71 5.85 4.99
C GLU A 220 5.50 4.88 6.16
N VAL A 221 4.47 5.11 6.98
CA VAL A 221 4.06 4.16 8.02
C VAL A 221 3.69 2.80 7.43
N TYR A 222 2.95 2.76 6.32
CA TYR A 222 2.61 1.51 5.65
C TYR A 222 3.82 0.82 5.01
N ARG A 223 4.78 1.57 4.45
CA ARG A 223 6.06 1.02 3.98
C ARG A 223 6.81 0.31 5.10
N LYS A 224 6.91 0.95 6.27
CA LYS A 224 7.57 0.35 7.44
C LYS A 224 6.87 -0.94 7.88
N LYS A 225 5.53 -0.94 7.97
CA LYS A 225 4.77 -2.16 8.28
C LYS A 225 5.00 -3.28 7.26
N LEU A 226 5.15 -2.95 5.98
CA LEU A 226 5.44 -3.93 4.93
C LEU A 226 6.86 -4.51 5.07
N GLN A 227 7.82 -3.68 5.46
CA GLN A 227 9.18 -4.13 5.77
C GLN A 227 9.17 -5.10 6.97
N ASP A 228 8.49 -4.74 8.07
CA ASP A 228 8.34 -5.60 9.24
C ASP A 228 7.70 -6.96 8.87
N LEU A 229 6.65 -6.95 8.04
CA LEU A 229 6.02 -8.17 7.53
C LEU A 229 6.97 -9.05 6.72
N ASN A 230 7.86 -8.45 5.93
CA ASN A 230 8.86 -9.20 5.17
C ASN A 230 9.93 -9.81 6.09
N ASP A 231 10.32 -9.11 7.15
CA ASP A 231 11.26 -9.64 8.15
C ASP A 231 10.62 -10.77 8.97
N PHE A 232 9.34 -10.65 9.35
CA PHE A 232 8.59 -11.77 9.94
C PHE A 232 8.51 -12.97 9.00
N ARG A 233 8.27 -12.76 7.70
CA ARG A 233 8.29 -13.86 6.72
C ARG A 233 9.64 -14.56 6.64
N ARG A 234 10.75 -13.81 6.68
CA ARG A 234 12.11 -14.38 6.71
C ARG A 234 12.34 -15.17 8.00
N GLN A 235 11.91 -14.65 9.15
CA GLN A 235 12.00 -15.35 10.43
C GLN A 235 11.20 -16.66 10.42
N VAL A 236 9.98 -16.65 9.89
CA VAL A 236 9.16 -17.87 9.74
C VAL A 236 9.86 -18.88 8.84
N LYS A 237 10.45 -18.46 7.71
CA LYS A 237 11.19 -19.36 6.82
C LYS A 237 12.41 -19.98 7.51
N SER A 238 13.18 -19.18 8.26
CA SER A 238 14.30 -19.67 9.05
C SER A 238 13.85 -20.68 10.12
N LEU A 239 12.76 -20.40 10.83
CA LEU A 239 12.20 -21.34 11.81
C LEU A 239 11.72 -22.65 11.15
N GLN A 240 11.11 -22.58 9.97
CA GLN A 240 10.72 -23.75 9.19
C GLN A 240 11.94 -24.59 8.77
N GLU A 241 13.02 -23.97 8.30
CA GLU A 241 14.27 -24.64 7.96
C GLU A 241 14.90 -25.32 9.18
N THR A 242 14.93 -24.64 10.35
CA THR A 242 15.42 -25.26 11.59
C THR A 242 14.54 -26.41 12.07
N ASN A 243 13.22 -26.31 11.96
CA ASN A 243 12.31 -27.39 12.31
C ASN A 243 12.48 -28.59 11.36
N MET A 244 12.68 -28.35 10.07
CA MET A 244 12.98 -29.41 9.10
C MET A 244 14.30 -30.10 9.42
N MET A 245 15.32 -29.36 9.83
CA MET A 245 16.59 -29.92 10.31
C MET A 245 16.38 -30.78 11.58
N TYR A 246 15.59 -30.31 12.56
CA TYR A 246 15.27 -31.10 13.75
C TYR A 246 14.50 -32.38 13.41
N MET A 247 13.56 -32.32 12.47
CA MET A 247 12.83 -33.49 11.99
C MET A 247 13.79 -34.49 11.32
N HIS A 248 14.65 -34.03 10.43
CA HIS A 248 15.65 -34.88 9.77
C HIS A 248 16.58 -35.54 10.79
N ASN A 249 17.10 -34.78 11.76
CA ASN A 249 17.95 -35.32 12.82
C ASN A 249 17.21 -36.34 13.68
N THR A 250 15.94 -36.09 14.01
CA THR A 250 15.11 -37.06 14.74
C THR A 250 14.97 -38.36 13.98
N VAL A 251 14.66 -38.31 12.68
CA VAL A 251 14.54 -39.52 11.84
C VAL A 251 15.88 -40.27 11.75
N SER A 252 17.01 -39.56 11.58
CA SER A 252 18.33 -40.19 11.56
C SER A 252 18.65 -40.91 12.87
N LEU A 253 18.36 -40.26 14.01
CA LEU A 253 18.56 -40.86 15.33
C LEU A 253 17.64 -42.06 15.57
N GLU A 254 16.40 -42.03 15.07
CA GLU A 254 15.51 -43.19 15.11
C GLU A 254 16.06 -44.37 14.29
N ASP A 255 16.65 -44.11 13.12
CA ASP A 255 17.26 -45.15 12.30
C ASP A 255 18.51 -45.75 12.96
N GLU A 256 19.34 -44.92 13.58
CA GLU A 256 20.46 -45.38 14.39
C GLU A 256 19.98 -46.23 15.57
N LEU A 257 18.90 -45.82 16.24
CA LEU A 257 18.30 -46.58 17.33
C LEU A 257 17.75 -47.93 16.84
N ARG A 258 17.11 -47.97 15.66
CA ARG A 258 16.64 -49.24 15.03
C ARG A 258 17.81 -50.19 14.78
N LYS A 259 18.93 -49.68 14.23
CA LYS A 259 20.15 -50.47 14.01
C LYS A 259 20.76 -50.97 15.32
N ALA A 260 20.86 -50.10 16.32
CA ALA A 260 21.37 -50.46 17.64
C ALA A 260 20.50 -51.55 18.31
N ASN A 261 19.18 -51.45 18.19
CA ASN A 261 18.25 -52.46 18.71
C ASN A 261 18.38 -53.80 17.97
N ALA A 262 18.56 -53.79 16.65
CA ALA A 262 18.82 -55.01 15.88
C ALA A 262 20.14 -55.68 16.30
N ALA A 263 21.22 -54.90 16.46
CA ALA A 263 22.50 -55.39 16.96
C ALA A 263 22.38 -55.94 18.39
N ARG A 264 21.59 -55.29 19.25
CA ARG A 264 21.31 -55.76 20.61
C ARG A 264 20.56 -57.09 20.61
N ALA A 265 19.57 -57.25 19.74
CA ALA A 265 18.86 -58.52 19.60
C ALA A 265 19.82 -59.65 19.16
N GLN A 266 20.71 -59.37 18.20
CA GLN A 266 21.76 -60.31 17.81
C GLN A 266 22.69 -60.66 18.97
N LEU A 267 23.16 -59.67 19.75
CA LEU A 267 23.98 -59.91 20.94
C LEU A 267 23.29 -60.82 21.98
N GLU A 268 21.99 -60.64 22.23
CA GLU A 268 21.25 -61.53 23.12
C GLU A 268 21.15 -62.97 22.57
N THR A 269 21.04 -63.13 21.25
CA THR A 269 21.09 -64.48 20.64
C THR A 269 22.46 -65.13 20.81
N TYR A 270 23.55 -64.39 20.59
CA TYR A 270 24.91 -64.90 20.80
C TYR A 270 25.16 -65.22 22.27
N LYS A 271 24.69 -64.37 23.19
CA LYS A 271 24.78 -64.62 24.64
C LYS A 271 24.06 -65.92 25.03
N ARG A 272 22.87 -66.18 24.47
CA ARG A 272 22.15 -67.45 24.68
C ARG A 272 22.93 -68.64 24.13
N GLN A 273 23.49 -68.54 22.93
CA GLN A 273 24.33 -69.59 22.34
C GLN A 273 25.56 -69.89 23.22
N VAL A 274 26.24 -68.85 23.73
CA VAL A 274 27.37 -69.00 24.65
C VAL A 274 26.94 -69.73 25.92
N GLN A 275 25.79 -69.38 26.50
CA GLN A 275 25.27 -70.07 27.69
C GLN A 275 24.92 -71.54 27.41
N GLU A 276 24.32 -71.85 26.26
CA GLU A 276 24.01 -73.22 25.84
C GLU A 276 25.28 -74.05 25.65
N LEU A 277 26.31 -73.49 25.01
CA LEU A 277 27.61 -74.14 24.86
C LEU A 277 28.32 -74.35 26.20
N HIS A 278 28.26 -73.36 27.09
CA HIS A 278 28.82 -73.48 28.44
C HIS A 278 28.13 -74.59 29.25
N ASN A 279 26.80 -74.69 29.16
CA ASN A 279 26.05 -75.78 29.80
C ASN A 279 26.46 -77.15 29.24
N LYS A 280 26.57 -77.29 27.91
CA LYS A 280 27.04 -78.52 27.25
C LYS A 280 28.46 -78.88 27.70
N LEU A 281 29.37 -77.91 27.74
CA LEU A 281 30.74 -78.13 28.21
C LEU A 281 30.77 -78.61 29.67
N SER A 282 29.95 -78.01 30.54
CA SER A 282 29.80 -78.45 31.93
C SER A 282 29.24 -79.87 32.02
N GLU A 283 28.27 -80.24 31.17
CA GLU A 283 27.76 -81.61 31.11
C GLU A 283 28.81 -82.61 30.65
N GLU A 284 29.55 -82.31 29.58
CA GLU A 284 30.64 -83.17 29.11
C GLU A 284 31.76 -83.29 30.13
N SER A 285 32.10 -82.20 30.83
CA SER A 285 33.05 -82.25 31.95
C SER A 285 32.56 -83.21 33.04
N LYS A 286 31.28 -83.11 33.44
CA LYS A 286 30.70 -84.03 34.44
C LYS A 286 30.65 -85.48 33.94
N ARG A 287 30.42 -85.72 32.65
CA ARG A 287 30.48 -87.07 32.06
C ARG A 287 31.91 -87.61 32.08
N ALA A 288 32.88 -86.79 31.68
CA ALA A 288 34.30 -87.15 31.74
C ALA A 288 34.74 -87.48 33.17
N ASP A 289 34.35 -86.69 34.17
CA ASP A 289 34.64 -86.95 35.58
C ASP A 289 34.07 -88.29 36.08
N LYS A 290 32.83 -88.62 35.67
CA LYS A 290 32.21 -89.92 35.99
C LYS A 290 32.97 -91.08 35.36
N LEU A 291 33.31 -90.97 34.08
CA LEU A 291 34.07 -92.01 33.37
C LEU A 291 35.47 -92.17 33.97
N ALA A 292 36.14 -91.08 34.34
CA ALA A 292 37.43 -91.12 35.01
C ALA A 292 37.35 -91.84 36.37
N PHE A 293 36.29 -91.60 37.14
CA PHE A 293 36.04 -92.32 38.39
C PHE A 293 35.79 -93.82 38.16
N GLU A 294 35.00 -94.17 37.15
CA GLU A 294 34.73 -95.57 36.80
C GLU A 294 35.98 -96.29 36.30
N MET A 295 36.80 -95.64 35.47
CA MET A 295 38.09 -96.14 35.01
C MET A 295 39.01 -96.41 36.20
N LYS A 296 39.19 -95.43 37.10
CA LYS A 296 40.01 -95.61 38.31
C LYS A 296 39.52 -96.78 39.17
N ARG A 297 38.20 -96.93 39.34
CA ARG A 297 37.62 -98.07 40.09
C ARG A 297 37.90 -99.41 39.40
N LEU A 298 37.86 -99.46 38.07
CA LEU A 298 38.18 -100.66 37.30
C LEU A 298 39.68 -100.99 37.33
N GLU A 299 40.54 -99.97 37.26
CA GLU A 299 41.99 -100.08 37.45
C GLU A 299 42.31 -100.66 38.82
N GLU A 300 41.74 -100.11 39.91
CA GLU A 300 41.93 -100.62 41.28
C GLU A 300 41.49 -102.09 41.41
N LYS A 301 40.37 -102.49 40.77
CA LYS A 301 39.92 -103.89 40.71
C LYS A 301 40.88 -104.76 39.90
N HIS A 302 41.37 -104.26 38.78
CA HIS A 302 42.33 -104.98 37.94
C HIS A 302 43.64 -105.20 38.70
N GLU A 303 44.17 -104.17 39.36
CA GLU A 303 45.35 -104.28 40.23
C GLU A 303 45.15 -105.30 41.35
N ALA A 304 43.97 -105.33 41.98
CA ALA A 304 43.66 -106.33 43.01
C ALA A 304 43.65 -107.76 42.44
N LEU A 305 43.06 -107.96 41.25
CA LEU A 305 43.06 -109.26 40.57
C LEU A 305 44.47 -109.67 40.12
N VAL A 306 45.30 -108.73 39.66
CA VAL A 306 46.71 -108.98 39.32
C VAL A 306 47.48 -109.43 40.55
N LYS A 307 47.34 -108.74 41.69
CA LYS A 307 47.96 -109.14 42.96
C LYS A 307 47.50 -110.52 43.42
N GLU A 308 46.23 -110.86 43.23
CA GLU A 308 45.72 -112.20 43.56
C GLU A 308 46.23 -113.27 42.60
N LYS A 309 46.29 -112.97 41.30
CA LYS A 309 46.93 -113.84 40.30
C LYS A 309 48.40 -114.09 40.65
N GLU A 310 49.16 -113.07 41.01
CA GLU A 310 50.56 -113.20 41.46
C GLU A 310 50.67 -114.06 42.72
N ARG A 311 49.79 -113.89 43.71
CA ARG A 311 49.73 -114.76 44.90
C ARG A 311 49.45 -116.22 44.54
N LEU A 312 48.50 -116.48 43.65
CA LEU A 312 48.19 -117.83 43.18
C LEU A 312 49.35 -118.44 42.41
N ILE A 313 50.08 -117.66 41.59
CA ILE A 313 51.30 -118.12 40.91
C ILE A 313 52.34 -118.56 41.96
N VAL A 314 52.60 -117.73 42.97
CA VAL A 314 53.53 -118.07 44.06
C VAL A 314 53.09 -119.33 44.81
N GLN A 315 51.80 -119.48 45.11
CA GLN A 315 51.27 -120.70 45.72
C GLN A 315 51.42 -121.93 44.82
N CYS A 316 51.13 -121.79 43.52
CA CYS A 316 51.33 -122.85 42.54
C CYS A 316 52.81 -123.26 42.46
N ASP A 317 53.74 -122.31 42.44
CA ASP A 317 55.16 -122.59 42.37
C ASP A 317 55.67 -123.25 43.66
N ALA A 318 55.23 -122.81 44.85
CA ALA A 318 55.52 -123.51 46.11
C ALA A 318 54.93 -124.94 46.16
N LEU A 319 53.73 -125.14 45.62
CA LEU A 319 53.13 -126.48 45.49
C LEU A 319 53.88 -127.34 44.47
N LYS A 320 54.41 -126.76 43.38
CA LYS A 320 55.29 -127.48 42.46
C LYS A 320 56.58 -127.87 43.15
N GLU A 321 57.25 -126.96 43.86
CA GLU A 321 58.47 -127.23 44.63
C GLU A 321 58.25 -128.35 45.65
N THR A 322 57.19 -128.29 46.46
CA THR A 322 56.86 -129.37 47.41
C THR A 322 56.51 -130.70 46.72
N ASN A 323 55.82 -130.67 45.57
CA ASN A 323 55.61 -131.89 44.77
C ASN A 323 56.91 -132.44 44.20
N GLU A 324 57.83 -131.59 43.76
CA GLU A 324 59.17 -131.98 43.30
C GLU A 324 59.98 -132.57 44.45
N GLU A 325 59.99 -131.98 45.65
CA GLU A 325 60.62 -132.53 46.85
C GLU A 325 60.03 -133.89 47.26
N LEU A 326 58.70 -134.04 47.19
CA LEU A 326 58.03 -135.32 47.41
C LEU A 326 58.42 -136.33 46.34
N ARG A 327 58.50 -135.93 45.07
CA ARG A 327 59.01 -136.78 43.98
C ARG A 327 60.46 -137.14 44.18
N TYR A 328 61.33 -136.23 44.64
CA TYR A 328 62.73 -136.54 44.99
C TYR A 328 62.83 -137.49 46.18
N SER A 329 61.94 -137.36 47.17
CA SER A 329 61.82 -138.28 48.31
C SER A 329 61.31 -139.65 47.86
N GLN A 330 60.36 -139.69 46.92
CA GLN A 330 59.83 -140.89 46.30
C GLN A 330 60.86 -141.54 45.37
N MET A 331 61.66 -140.75 44.64
CA MET A 331 62.79 -141.20 43.83
C MET A 331 63.91 -141.73 44.73
N GLN A 332 64.19 -141.10 45.88
CA GLN A 332 65.09 -141.67 46.91
C GLN A 332 64.57 -143.00 47.48
N GLN A 333 63.24 -143.18 47.57
CA GLN A 333 62.62 -144.45 47.93
C GLN A 333 62.71 -145.49 46.79
N ASP A 334 62.54 -145.06 45.53
CA ASP A 334 62.65 -145.91 44.34
C ASP A 334 64.11 -146.23 43.97
N HIS A 335 65.09 -145.42 44.40
CA HIS A 335 66.52 -145.69 44.24
C HIS A 335 67.04 -146.82 45.15
N LEU A 336 66.21 -147.37 46.04
CA LEU A 336 66.43 -148.65 46.74
C LEU A 336 65.77 -149.86 46.05
N SER A 337 65.07 -149.68 44.93
CA SER A 337 64.45 -150.75 44.13
C SER A 337 64.80 -150.56 42.65
N ARG A 338 66.04 -150.90 42.33
CA ARG A 338 66.74 -150.66 41.06
C ARG A 338 66.17 -151.46 39.88
N THR A 339 66.27 -150.83 38.71
CA THR A 339 66.82 -151.31 37.40
C THR A 339 65.87 -151.55 36.22
N ASP A 340 66.29 -150.93 35.10
CA ASP A 340 66.15 -151.29 33.68
C ASP A 340 64.79 -151.23 32.97
N ALA A 341 64.68 -150.37 31.93
CA ALA A 341 65.06 -150.78 30.58
C ALA A 341 64.94 -149.66 29.53
N SER A 342 65.93 -149.69 28.63
CA SER A 342 66.09 -149.02 27.34
C SER A 342 64.89 -149.18 26.37
N ARG A 343 64.61 -148.16 25.54
CA ARG A 343 64.90 -148.18 24.07
C ARG A 343 64.00 -147.22 23.26
N VAL A 344 64.62 -146.14 22.77
CA VAL A 344 64.59 -145.55 21.39
C VAL A 344 63.31 -145.73 20.54
N LYS A 345 62.72 -144.61 20.09
CA LYS A 345 62.56 -144.31 18.65
C LYS A 345 62.09 -142.89 18.35
N SER A 346 62.84 -142.25 17.45
CA SER A 346 62.58 -141.03 16.72
C SER A 346 61.36 -141.15 15.81
N HIS A 347 60.45 -140.18 15.87
CA HIS A 347 59.65 -139.74 14.74
C HIS A 347 59.41 -138.24 14.90
N ASP A 348 60.14 -137.45 14.10
CA ASP A 348 59.77 -136.07 13.83
C ASP A 348 58.36 -136.04 13.23
N ASN A 349 57.58 -135.04 13.65
CA ASN A 349 56.19 -134.74 13.28
C ASN A 349 55.07 -135.42 14.09
N LEU A 350 55.21 -135.44 15.43
CA LEU A 350 54.09 -135.65 16.38
C LEU A 350 53.78 -134.37 17.19
N ALA A 351 54.04 -133.18 16.66
CA ALA A 351 53.72 -131.91 17.32
C ALA A 351 52.31 -131.38 16.96
N ALA A 352 51.66 -131.93 15.93
CA ALA A 352 50.35 -131.45 15.46
C ALA A 352 49.15 -132.27 15.97
N GLU A 353 49.36 -133.51 16.44
CA GLU A 353 48.24 -134.41 16.77
C GLU A 353 48.05 -134.65 18.27
N LEU A 354 49.06 -134.36 19.11
CA LEU A 354 49.03 -134.59 20.55
C LEU A 354 48.62 -133.40 21.43
N LEU A 355 48.19 -132.26 20.87
CA LEU A 355 47.57 -131.23 21.71
C LEU A 355 46.22 -131.77 22.20
N PRO A 356 45.97 -131.87 23.52
CA PRO A 356 44.63 -132.12 24.06
C PRO A 356 43.62 -131.13 23.46
N VAL A 357 42.35 -131.52 23.33
CA VAL A 357 41.29 -130.68 22.71
C VAL A 357 41.27 -129.29 23.35
N GLU A 358 41.54 -129.23 24.65
CA GLU A 358 41.60 -128.02 25.47
C GLU A 358 42.72 -127.06 25.02
N TYR A 359 43.87 -127.56 24.55
CA TYR A 359 44.95 -126.70 24.05
C TYR A 359 44.71 -126.27 22.60
N ARG A 360 44.00 -127.07 21.79
CA ARG A 360 43.52 -126.62 20.47
C ARG A 360 42.45 -125.54 20.60
N GLU A 361 41.54 -125.69 21.55
CA GLU A 361 40.55 -124.67 21.90
C GLU A 361 41.21 -123.42 22.48
N MET A 362 42.19 -123.55 23.37
CA MET A 362 42.98 -122.42 23.89
C MET A 362 43.74 -121.71 22.78
N PHE A 363 44.36 -122.45 21.85
CA PHE A 363 45.05 -121.86 20.71
C PHE A 363 44.08 -121.13 19.77
N ILE A 364 42.90 -121.71 19.50
CA ILE A 364 41.83 -121.06 18.72
C ILE A 364 41.29 -119.83 19.45
N GLN A 365 41.12 -119.88 20.78
CA GLN A 365 40.69 -118.75 21.60
C GLN A 365 41.74 -117.65 21.61
N LEU A 366 43.03 -117.97 21.79
CA LEU A 366 44.12 -117.00 21.70
C LEU A 366 44.31 -116.47 20.28
N GLN A 367 44.07 -117.28 19.24
CA GLN A 367 44.03 -116.79 17.86
C GLN A 367 42.86 -115.85 17.63
N HIS A 368 41.68 -116.16 18.19
CA HIS A 368 40.50 -115.32 18.11
C HIS A 368 40.70 -114.03 18.91
N GLU A 369 41.24 -114.10 20.12
CA GLU A 369 41.55 -112.96 20.98
C GLU A 369 42.60 -112.06 20.31
N ASN A 370 43.70 -112.61 19.79
CA ASN A 370 44.67 -111.84 19.02
C ASN A 370 44.04 -111.21 17.77
N LYS A 371 43.15 -111.92 17.07
CA LYS A 371 42.42 -111.37 15.92
C LYS A 371 41.47 -110.24 16.35
N MET A 372 40.81 -110.36 17.50
CA MET A 372 39.91 -109.35 18.04
C MET A 372 40.67 -108.13 18.57
N LEU A 373 41.83 -108.33 19.22
CA LEU A 373 42.73 -107.26 19.63
C LEU A 373 43.30 -106.51 18.42
N LEU A 374 43.67 -107.23 17.35
CA LEU A 374 44.09 -106.62 16.09
C LEU A 374 42.97 -105.77 15.49
N LEU A 375 41.74 -106.30 15.42
CA LEU A 375 40.58 -105.55 14.91
C LEU A 375 40.24 -104.31 15.77
N GLN A 376 40.39 -104.41 17.09
CA GLN A 376 40.16 -103.27 17.99
C GLN A 376 41.25 -102.21 17.83
N GLN A 377 42.51 -102.63 17.69
CA GLN A 377 43.63 -101.74 17.41
C GLN A 377 43.45 -101.08 16.03
N GLU A 378 43.14 -101.85 14.99
CA GLU A 378 42.81 -101.35 13.65
C GLU A 378 41.62 -100.37 13.69
N GLY A 379 40.61 -100.61 14.53
CA GLY A 379 39.50 -99.67 14.76
C GLY A 379 39.98 -98.33 15.33
N SER A 380 40.78 -98.38 16.40
CA SER A 380 41.33 -97.16 17.02
C SER A 380 42.32 -96.41 16.12
N GLU A 381 43.10 -97.14 15.32
CA GLU A 381 44.01 -96.58 14.32
C GLU A 381 43.23 -95.98 13.16
N ASN A 382 42.13 -96.61 12.71
CA ASN A 382 41.24 -96.08 11.68
C ASN A 382 40.51 -94.81 12.14
N GLU A 383 40.04 -94.76 13.39
CA GLU A 383 39.47 -93.53 13.97
C GLU A 383 40.51 -92.40 14.00
N ARG A 384 41.75 -92.72 14.41
CA ARG A 384 42.86 -91.75 14.41
C ARG A 384 43.23 -91.30 13.00
N ILE A 385 43.24 -92.20 12.03
CA ILE A 385 43.45 -91.89 10.60
C ILE A 385 42.34 -90.98 10.10
N THR A 386 41.09 -91.25 10.46
CA THR A 386 39.92 -90.44 10.04
C THR A 386 39.98 -89.03 10.61
N GLU A 387 40.34 -88.88 11.89
CA GLU A 387 40.51 -87.56 12.51
C GLU A 387 41.71 -86.80 11.91
N LEU A 388 42.83 -87.49 11.65
CA LEU A 388 43.97 -86.90 10.94
C LEU A 388 43.60 -86.50 9.50
N GLN A 389 42.81 -87.30 8.80
CA GLN A 389 42.28 -86.96 7.47
C GLN A 389 41.39 -85.72 7.53
N LYS A 390 40.49 -85.63 8.51
CA LYS A 390 39.64 -84.45 8.70
C LYS A 390 40.45 -83.19 9.03
N GLN A 391 41.48 -83.31 9.88
CA GLN A 391 42.37 -82.19 10.17
C GLN A 391 43.20 -81.79 8.94
N LEU A 392 43.66 -82.77 8.15
CA LEU A 392 44.35 -82.51 6.90
C LEU A 392 43.43 -81.81 5.88
N GLU A 393 42.19 -82.26 5.74
CA GLU A 393 41.18 -81.63 4.89
C GLU A 393 40.87 -80.21 5.35
N GLN A 394 40.73 -79.98 6.66
CA GLN A 394 40.52 -78.64 7.21
C GLN A 394 41.73 -77.74 6.95
N LYS A 395 42.95 -78.25 7.13
CA LYS A 395 44.17 -77.51 6.80
C LYS A 395 44.24 -77.21 5.30
N GLN A 396 43.94 -78.18 4.44
CA GLN A 396 43.90 -78.00 2.99
C GLN A 396 42.85 -76.95 2.59
N TRP A 397 41.68 -76.95 3.23
CA TRP A 397 40.64 -75.96 3.01
C TRP A 397 41.13 -74.55 3.37
N THR A 398 41.75 -74.37 4.54
CA THR A 398 42.32 -73.06 4.93
C THR A 398 43.48 -72.61 4.03
N VAL A 399 44.29 -73.55 3.55
CA VAL A 399 45.38 -73.26 2.60
C VAL A 399 44.78 -72.80 1.26
N ASN A 400 43.78 -73.51 0.74
CA ASN A 400 43.13 -73.14 -0.51
C ASN A 400 42.46 -71.76 -0.40
N GLU A 401 41.80 -71.44 0.72
CA GLU A 401 41.19 -70.13 0.95
C GLU A 401 42.26 -69.02 0.96
N LEU A 402 43.35 -69.19 1.71
CA LEU A 402 44.48 -68.26 1.71
C LEU A 402 45.16 -68.13 0.35
N GLU A 403 45.26 -69.21 -0.43
CA GLU A 403 45.79 -69.17 -1.79
C GLU A 403 44.87 -68.37 -2.73
N THR A 404 43.54 -68.50 -2.58
CA THR A 404 42.59 -67.68 -3.35
C THR A 404 42.67 -66.20 -2.96
N GLU A 405 42.76 -65.88 -1.67
CA GLU A 405 42.97 -64.50 -1.21
C GLU A 405 44.30 -63.94 -1.72
N LYS A 406 45.37 -64.74 -1.68
CA LYS A 406 46.69 -64.35 -2.20
C LYS A 406 46.64 -64.10 -3.70
N ARG A 407 45.90 -64.90 -4.48
CA ARG A 407 45.68 -64.69 -5.91
C ARG A 407 44.92 -63.39 -6.16
N LEU A 408 43.82 -63.15 -5.44
CA LEU A 408 43.03 -61.92 -5.55
C LEU A 408 43.85 -60.68 -5.16
N ASN A 409 44.64 -60.76 -4.09
CA ASN A 409 45.56 -59.68 -3.70
C ASN A 409 46.63 -59.44 -4.75
N LYS A 410 47.17 -60.49 -5.38
CA LYS A 410 48.13 -60.35 -6.48
C LYS A 410 47.49 -59.70 -7.71
N GLU A 411 46.27 -60.07 -8.05
CA GLU A 411 45.48 -59.41 -9.11
C GLU A 411 45.25 -57.95 -8.77
N ARG A 412 44.86 -57.63 -7.53
CA ARG A 412 44.66 -56.25 -7.07
C ARG A 412 45.94 -55.41 -7.10
N ILE A 413 47.06 -56.00 -6.70
CA ILE A 413 48.39 -55.35 -6.82
C ILE A 413 48.72 -55.11 -8.29
N GLY A 414 48.43 -56.08 -9.17
CA GLY A 414 48.60 -55.92 -10.62
C GLY A 414 47.74 -54.80 -11.20
N GLU A 415 46.47 -54.69 -10.80
CA GLU A 415 45.59 -53.58 -11.19
C GLU A 415 46.13 -52.22 -10.73
N LEU A 416 46.60 -52.14 -9.47
CA LEU A 416 47.20 -50.92 -8.94
C LEU A 416 48.52 -50.58 -9.66
N GLN A 417 49.33 -51.58 -10.01
CA GLN A 417 50.54 -51.40 -10.80
C GLN A 417 50.22 -50.92 -12.21
N GLN A 418 49.22 -51.50 -12.88
CA GLN A 418 48.76 -51.04 -14.19
C GLN A 418 48.22 -49.61 -14.12
N GLN A 419 47.47 -49.26 -13.08
CA GLN A 419 47.02 -47.87 -12.87
C GLN A 419 48.19 -46.91 -12.66
N ILE A 420 49.22 -47.32 -11.91
CA ILE A 420 50.44 -46.53 -11.75
C ILE A 420 51.19 -46.43 -13.08
N GLU A 421 51.30 -47.50 -13.85
CA GLU A 421 51.98 -47.54 -15.14
C GLU A 421 51.22 -46.71 -16.20
N ASP A 422 49.88 -46.73 -16.20
CA ASP A 422 49.04 -45.89 -17.05
C ASP A 422 49.15 -44.41 -16.67
N LEU A 423 49.21 -44.10 -15.36
CA LEU A 423 49.48 -42.73 -14.88
C LEU A 423 50.90 -42.29 -15.25
N GLN A 424 51.91 -43.15 -15.13
CA GLN A 424 53.28 -42.89 -15.55
C GLN A 424 53.39 -42.74 -17.06
N LYS A 425 52.68 -43.54 -17.84
CA LYS A 425 52.61 -43.46 -19.30
C LYS A 425 51.89 -42.21 -19.75
N THR A 426 50.80 -41.81 -19.07
CA THR A 426 50.13 -40.52 -19.30
C THR A 426 51.09 -39.35 -18.98
N LEU A 427 51.90 -39.47 -17.92
CA LEU A 427 52.94 -38.51 -17.57
C LEU A 427 54.11 -38.49 -18.58
N GLN A 428 54.43 -39.64 -19.18
CA GLN A 428 55.54 -39.82 -20.14
C GLN A 428 55.14 -39.46 -21.58
N GLU A 429 53.90 -39.73 -21.99
CA GLU A 429 53.29 -39.29 -23.25
C GLU A 429 53.09 -37.77 -23.28
N GLN A 430 52.83 -37.13 -22.13
CA GLN A 430 52.94 -35.68 -21.97
C GLN A 430 54.40 -35.17 -21.90
N GLY A 431 55.37 -36.07 -21.75
CA GLY A 431 56.77 -35.75 -21.50
C GLY A 431 57.72 -35.88 -22.68
N SER A 432 57.33 -36.43 -23.84
CA SER A 432 58.33 -36.71 -24.90
C SER A 432 57.83 -36.83 -26.34
N LYS A 433 57.79 -35.69 -27.04
CA LYS A 433 58.57 -35.46 -28.28
C LYS A 433 59.11 -34.02 -28.21
N THR A 434 60.40 -33.72 -28.06
CA THR A 434 61.62 -34.55 -28.03
C THR A 434 62.76 -33.75 -27.36
N GLU A 435 63.70 -34.43 -26.69
CA GLU A 435 65.06 -33.99 -26.27
C GLU A 435 65.29 -33.40 -24.85
N GLY A 436 64.38 -33.73 -23.92
CA GLY A 436 64.60 -34.32 -22.58
C GLY A 436 65.65 -33.84 -21.54
N SER A 437 66.88 -33.44 -21.89
CA SER A 437 67.95 -33.27 -20.88
C SER A 437 68.17 -31.82 -20.41
N THR A 438 67.80 -30.83 -21.22
CA THR A 438 67.92 -29.40 -20.89
C THR A 438 66.71 -28.88 -20.10
N ASN A 439 65.55 -29.50 -20.28
CA ASN A 439 64.28 -29.09 -19.65
C ASN A 439 64.19 -29.41 -18.15
N LEU A 440 64.89 -30.44 -17.64
CA LEU A 440 64.89 -30.75 -16.21
C LEU A 440 65.63 -29.69 -15.39
N LYS A 441 66.77 -29.19 -15.89
CA LYS A 441 67.49 -28.07 -15.26
C LYS A 441 66.68 -26.77 -15.32
N GLN A 442 66.01 -26.50 -16.45
CA GLN A 442 65.16 -25.32 -16.59
C GLN A 442 63.89 -25.40 -15.74
N LYS A 443 63.29 -26.59 -15.59
CA LYS A 443 62.14 -26.81 -14.68
C LYS A 443 62.54 -26.74 -13.21
N LEU A 444 63.74 -27.20 -12.84
CA LEU A 444 64.24 -27.05 -11.47
C LEU A 444 64.49 -25.56 -11.15
N ALA A 445 65.10 -24.82 -12.08
CA ALA A 445 65.27 -23.37 -11.95
C ALA A 445 63.91 -22.64 -11.86
N ALA A 446 62.95 -22.98 -12.72
CA ALA A 446 61.60 -22.43 -12.67
C ALA A 446 60.83 -22.84 -11.41
N HIS A 447 61.09 -24.03 -10.84
CA HIS A 447 60.50 -24.44 -9.57
C HIS A 447 61.11 -23.70 -8.39
N MET A 448 62.41 -23.39 -8.44
CA MET A 448 63.08 -22.56 -7.43
C MET A 448 62.61 -21.11 -7.50
N GLU A 449 62.42 -20.57 -8.70
CA GLU A 449 61.85 -19.23 -8.92
C GLU A 449 60.39 -19.17 -8.45
N LYS A 450 59.56 -20.16 -8.80
CA LYS A 450 58.19 -20.26 -8.27
C LYS A 450 58.15 -20.48 -6.76
N LEU A 451 59.12 -21.19 -6.17
CA LEU A 451 59.21 -21.33 -4.72
C LEU A 451 59.59 -20.01 -4.05
N SER A 452 60.46 -19.19 -4.66
CA SER A 452 60.78 -17.87 -4.13
C SER A 452 59.63 -16.90 -4.32
N GLU A 453 58.94 -16.93 -5.47
CA GLU A 453 57.72 -16.13 -5.70
C GLU A 453 56.61 -16.49 -4.69
N VAL A 454 56.37 -17.78 -4.45
CA VAL A 454 55.40 -18.22 -3.44
C VAL A 454 55.87 -17.86 -2.03
N HIS A 455 57.17 -17.88 -1.74
CA HIS A 455 57.70 -17.46 -0.44
C HIS A 455 57.56 -15.94 -0.22
N ASP A 456 57.83 -15.13 -1.25
CA ASP A 456 57.67 -13.67 -1.22
C ASP A 456 56.18 -13.28 -1.15
N GLU A 457 55.31 -14.00 -1.85
CA GLU A 457 53.86 -13.86 -1.73
C GLU A 457 53.36 -14.27 -0.35
N LEU A 458 53.91 -15.34 0.23
CA LEU A 458 53.57 -15.76 1.60
C LEU A 458 54.00 -14.70 2.61
N GLN A 459 55.21 -14.17 2.52
CA GLN A 459 55.67 -13.07 3.38
C GLN A 459 54.83 -11.80 3.21
N LYS A 460 54.44 -11.45 1.97
CA LYS A 460 53.51 -10.33 1.73
C LYS A 460 52.13 -10.61 2.32
N LYS A 461 51.64 -11.84 2.27
CA LYS A 461 50.37 -12.21 2.90
C LYS A 461 50.45 -12.28 4.42
N GLU A 462 51.58 -12.67 4.99
CA GLU A 462 51.83 -12.61 6.44
C GLU A 462 51.91 -11.16 6.93
N ALA A 463 52.61 -10.28 6.21
CA ALA A 463 52.62 -8.85 6.50
C ALA A 463 51.23 -8.21 6.34
N ALA A 464 50.49 -8.56 5.27
CA ALA A 464 49.13 -8.10 5.07
C ALA A 464 48.16 -8.69 6.11
N LEU A 465 48.37 -9.90 6.62
CA LEU A 465 47.60 -10.47 7.73
C LEU A 465 47.92 -9.79 9.06
N ALA A 466 49.17 -9.34 9.27
CA ALA A 466 49.54 -8.53 10.43
C ALA A 466 48.94 -7.11 10.35
N GLU A 467 48.78 -6.55 9.14
CA GLU A 467 48.07 -5.27 8.91
C GLU A 467 46.54 -5.41 8.94
N LEU A 468 46.01 -6.56 8.50
CA LEU A 468 44.58 -6.90 8.50
C LEU A 468 44.10 -7.51 9.81
N GLN A 469 44.99 -7.79 10.77
CA GLN A 469 44.62 -8.05 12.14
C GLN A 469 44.08 -6.72 12.70
N PRO A 470 42.75 -6.52 12.74
CA PRO A 470 42.20 -5.27 13.22
C PRO A 470 42.55 -5.21 14.69
N ASP A 471 43.09 -4.08 15.12
CA ASP A 471 43.42 -3.75 16.50
C ASP A 471 42.36 -4.37 17.45
N VAL A 472 42.69 -5.53 18.04
CA VAL A 472 41.76 -6.37 18.82
C VAL A 472 41.29 -5.62 20.07
N SER A 473 41.88 -4.46 20.35
CA SER A 473 41.49 -3.49 21.36
C SER A 473 40.16 -2.76 21.08
N GLN A 474 39.75 -2.56 19.82
CA GLN A 474 38.52 -1.81 19.49
C GLN A 474 37.25 -2.67 19.47
N ASN A 475 37.37 -3.96 19.15
CA ASN A 475 36.25 -4.91 19.17
C ASN A 475 35.56 -5.03 20.55
N PRO A 476 36.27 -5.18 21.69
CA PRO A 476 35.63 -5.23 23.00
C PRO A 476 34.97 -3.90 23.39
N GLN A 477 35.52 -2.75 22.97
CA GLN A 477 34.88 -1.44 23.18
C GLN A 477 33.58 -1.34 22.39
N LYS A 478 33.58 -1.75 21.12
CA LYS A 478 32.39 -1.69 20.26
C LYS A 478 31.31 -2.67 20.71
N ILE A 479 31.71 -3.84 21.21
CA ILE A 479 30.78 -4.80 21.86
C ILE A 479 30.19 -4.16 23.12
N GLY A 480 31.00 -3.54 23.98
CA GLY A 480 30.50 -2.84 25.17
C GLY A 480 29.56 -1.67 24.87
N GLU A 481 29.82 -0.91 23.81
CA GLU A 481 28.93 0.16 23.35
C GLU A 481 27.59 -0.38 22.84
N LEU A 482 27.61 -1.48 22.08
CA LEU A 482 26.40 -2.14 21.59
C LEU A 482 25.59 -2.77 22.73
N GLU A 483 26.25 -3.38 23.72
CA GLU A 483 25.61 -3.91 24.93
C GLU A 483 25.00 -2.79 25.78
N ALA A 484 25.67 -1.65 25.92
CA ALA A 484 25.14 -0.48 26.62
C ALA A 484 23.94 0.13 25.88
N ALA A 485 24.00 0.21 24.55
CA ALA A 485 22.89 0.66 23.73
C ALA A 485 21.68 -0.29 23.82
N LEU A 486 21.93 -1.61 23.86
CA LEU A 486 20.89 -2.62 24.06
C LEU A 486 20.23 -2.47 25.43
N ARG A 487 21.03 -2.35 26.51
CA ARG A 487 20.49 -2.12 27.87
C ARG A 487 19.65 -0.84 27.95
N LYS A 488 20.11 0.25 27.32
CA LYS A 488 19.34 1.49 27.25
C LYS A 488 18.01 1.31 26.53
N LYS A 489 17.99 0.54 25.43
CA LYS A 489 16.75 0.21 24.71
C LYS A 489 15.79 -0.64 25.54
N ASP A 490 16.31 -1.58 26.33
CA ASP A 490 15.49 -2.38 27.26
C ASP A 490 14.87 -1.54 28.38
N GLU A 491 15.63 -0.58 28.92
CA GLU A 491 15.14 0.39 29.91
C GLU A 491 14.08 1.32 29.31
N ASP A 492 14.31 1.85 28.09
CA ASP A 492 13.33 2.66 27.36
C ASP A 492 12.06 1.85 27.05
N MET A 493 12.19 0.57 26.70
CA MET A 493 11.06 -0.34 26.45
C MET A 493 10.25 -0.58 27.72
N LYS A 494 10.89 -0.86 28.85
CA LYS A 494 10.21 -0.98 30.15
C LYS A 494 9.49 0.32 30.54
N ALA A 495 10.14 1.47 30.36
CA ALA A 495 9.53 2.77 30.64
C ALA A 495 8.30 3.03 29.73
N MET A 496 8.35 2.61 28.47
CA MET A 496 7.19 2.67 27.57
C MET A 496 6.08 1.72 28.02
N GLU A 497 6.39 0.47 28.38
CA GLU A 497 5.42 -0.50 28.90
C GLU A 497 4.69 0.04 30.13
N GLU A 498 5.42 0.66 31.07
CA GLU A 498 4.87 1.26 32.28
C GLU A 498 3.92 2.43 31.94
N ARG A 499 4.31 3.28 30.97
CA ARG A 499 3.43 4.35 30.46
C ARG A 499 2.19 3.81 29.78
N TYR A 500 2.31 2.77 28.95
CA TYR A 500 1.17 2.12 28.32
C TYR A 500 0.22 1.52 29.36
N LYS A 501 0.77 0.89 30.41
CA LYS A 501 -0.01 0.37 31.53
C LYS A 501 -0.79 1.47 32.24
N MET A 502 -0.17 2.64 32.49
CA MET A 502 -0.85 3.81 33.04
C MET A 502 -1.95 4.35 32.12
N TYR A 503 -1.72 4.42 30.80
CA TYR A 503 -2.75 4.86 29.86
C TYR A 503 -3.94 3.89 29.81
N LEU A 504 -3.68 2.58 29.84
CA LEU A 504 -4.72 1.56 29.91
C LEU A 504 -5.51 1.65 31.21
N GLU A 505 -4.85 1.95 32.33
CA GLU A 505 -5.53 2.16 33.62
C GLU A 505 -6.38 3.43 33.62
N LYS A 506 -5.85 4.53 33.06
CA LYS A 506 -6.63 5.77 32.88
C LYS A 506 -7.84 5.55 31.97
N ALA A 507 -7.68 4.83 30.87
CA ALA A 507 -8.78 4.47 29.99
C ALA A 507 -9.83 3.61 30.71
N ARG A 508 -9.40 2.61 31.49
CA ARG A 508 -10.30 1.80 32.33
C ARG A 508 -11.06 2.65 33.34
N ASN A 509 -10.41 3.62 33.99
CA ASN A 509 -11.07 4.54 34.92
C ASN A 509 -12.08 5.46 34.22
N VAL A 510 -11.74 6.00 33.05
CA VAL A 510 -12.66 6.83 32.25
C VAL A 510 -13.88 6.00 31.84
N ILE A 511 -13.69 4.77 31.34
CA ILE A 511 -14.78 3.85 31.00
C ILE A 511 -15.67 3.60 32.23
N LYS A 512 -15.06 3.33 33.40
CA LYS A 512 -15.79 3.10 34.66
C LYS A 512 -16.62 4.32 35.09
N THR A 513 -16.13 5.53 34.87
CA THR A 513 -16.89 6.78 35.14
C THR A 513 -17.97 7.09 34.10
N LEU A 514 -17.77 6.67 32.85
CA LEU A 514 -18.73 6.87 31.76
C LEU A 514 -19.80 5.79 31.72
N ASP A 515 -19.58 4.61 32.31
CA ASP A 515 -20.59 3.55 32.37
C ASP A 515 -21.78 3.98 33.24
N PRO A 516 -22.98 4.16 32.65
CA PRO A 516 -24.17 4.61 33.37
C PRO A 516 -24.61 3.66 34.48
N LYS A 517 -24.19 2.39 34.44
CA LYS A 517 -24.55 1.37 35.44
C LYS A 517 -23.61 1.37 36.65
N LEU A 518 -22.39 1.86 36.49
CA LEU A 518 -21.36 1.87 37.54
C LEU A 518 -21.14 3.26 38.14
N ASN A 519 -21.61 4.32 37.48
CA ASN A 519 -21.51 5.68 37.96
C ASN A 519 -22.68 6.03 38.92
N PRO A 520 -22.41 6.36 40.20
CA PRO A 520 -23.45 6.73 41.16
C PRO A 520 -24.30 7.94 40.73
N ALA A 521 -23.71 8.90 40.00
CA ALA A 521 -24.45 10.05 39.47
C ALA A 521 -25.45 9.65 38.37
N SER A 522 -25.15 8.61 37.60
CA SER A 522 -26.06 8.10 36.56
C SER A 522 -27.25 7.35 37.16
N ALA A 523 -27.04 6.61 38.25
CA ALA A 523 -28.13 5.98 38.99
C ALA A 523 -29.11 7.02 39.56
N GLU A 524 -28.60 8.12 40.10
CA GLU A 524 -29.42 9.24 40.59
C GLU A 524 -30.19 9.92 39.45
N ILE A 525 -29.56 10.16 38.30
CA ILE A 525 -30.21 10.72 37.10
C ILE A 525 -31.32 9.78 36.59
N MET A 526 -31.12 8.46 36.59
CA MET A 526 -32.17 7.50 36.21
C MET A 526 -33.36 7.57 37.17
N LEU A 527 -33.10 7.72 38.48
CA LEU A 527 -34.15 7.82 39.49
C LEU A 527 -34.93 9.14 39.35
N LEU A 528 -34.26 10.25 39.10
CA LEU A 528 -34.89 11.54 38.83
C LEU A 528 -35.70 11.52 37.54
N ARG A 529 -35.19 10.89 36.47
CA ARG A 529 -35.96 10.70 35.22
C ARG A 529 -37.24 9.91 35.46
N LYS A 530 -37.16 8.83 36.26
CA LYS A 530 -38.36 8.06 36.65
C LYS A 530 -39.37 8.96 37.38
N GLN A 531 -38.92 9.75 38.35
CA GLN A 531 -39.80 10.69 39.06
C GLN A 531 -40.43 11.74 38.14
N ILE A 532 -39.68 12.25 37.15
CA ILE A 532 -40.22 13.18 36.14
C ILE A 532 -41.32 12.49 35.34
N THR A 533 -41.07 11.28 34.82
CA THR A 533 -42.09 10.54 34.04
C THR A 533 -43.34 10.21 34.85
N GLU A 534 -43.22 9.96 36.15
CA GLU A 534 -44.38 9.77 37.04
C GLU A 534 -45.16 11.06 37.26
N ARG A 535 -44.46 12.21 37.35
CA ARG A 535 -45.10 13.52 37.44
C ARG A 535 -45.78 13.92 36.14
N ASP A 536 -45.17 13.67 34.98
CA ASP A 536 -45.75 13.95 33.67
C ASP A 536 -47.05 13.15 33.47
N LYS A 537 -47.06 11.86 33.83
CA LYS A 537 -48.30 11.06 33.82
C LYS A 537 -49.40 11.64 34.71
N LYS A 538 -49.02 12.20 35.87
CA LYS A 538 -49.97 12.84 36.78
C LYS A 538 -50.50 14.16 36.20
N ILE A 539 -49.65 14.92 35.50
CA ILE A 539 -50.04 16.13 34.78
C ILE A 539 -51.02 15.76 33.65
N GLU A 540 -50.69 14.79 32.80
CA GLU A 540 -51.58 14.31 31.73
C GLU A 540 -52.96 13.87 32.27
N ALA A 541 -52.98 13.16 33.41
CA ALA A 541 -54.22 12.77 34.06
C ALA A 541 -55.04 14.00 34.50
N LEU A 542 -54.40 14.98 35.15
CA LEU A 542 -55.05 16.22 35.57
C LEU A 542 -55.55 17.06 34.38
N GLU A 543 -54.78 17.16 33.32
CA GLU A 543 -55.17 17.82 32.07
C GLU A 543 -56.36 17.12 31.42
N SER A 544 -56.40 15.78 31.42
CA SER A 544 -57.56 15.01 30.97
C SER A 544 -58.81 15.32 31.78
N TYR A 545 -58.68 15.41 33.11
CA TYR A 545 -59.79 15.82 33.99
C TYR A 545 -60.25 17.25 33.71
N LEU A 546 -59.33 18.20 33.55
CA LEU A 546 -59.66 19.58 33.20
C LEU A 546 -60.34 19.69 31.83
N SER A 547 -59.88 18.93 30.84
CA SER A 547 -60.50 18.89 29.51
C SER A 547 -61.94 18.38 29.59
N LYS A 548 -62.20 17.32 30.38
CA LYS A 548 -63.56 16.82 30.62
C LYS A 548 -64.43 17.87 31.31
N TYR A 549 -63.91 18.52 32.36
CA TYR A 549 -64.64 19.58 33.06
C TYR A 549 -64.96 20.75 32.14
N ARG A 550 -64.03 21.14 31.26
CA ARG A 550 -64.23 22.21 30.29
C ARG A 550 -65.32 21.87 29.28
N ILE A 551 -65.37 20.62 28.79
CA ILE A 551 -66.46 20.16 27.90
C ILE A 551 -67.81 20.25 28.62
N GLN A 552 -67.90 19.73 29.84
CA GLN A 552 -69.13 19.81 30.66
C GLN A 552 -69.55 21.26 30.91
N HIS A 553 -68.59 22.16 31.18
CA HIS A 553 -68.87 23.58 31.35
C HIS A 553 -69.44 24.21 30.06
N TYR A 554 -68.89 23.88 28.88
CA TYR A 554 -69.44 24.36 27.61
C TYR A 554 -70.84 23.81 27.32
N GLU A 555 -71.11 22.55 27.68
CA GLU A 555 -72.46 21.98 27.58
C GLU A 555 -73.46 22.69 28.49
N LEU A 556 -73.07 23.00 29.74
CA LEU A 556 -73.91 23.74 30.69
C LEU A 556 -74.18 25.18 30.21
N VAL A 557 -73.16 25.91 29.74
CA VAL A 557 -73.33 27.25 29.15
C VAL A 557 -74.20 27.20 27.89
N GLY A 558 -74.05 26.15 27.08
CA GLY A 558 -74.92 25.90 25.92
C GLY A 558 -76.39 25.73 26.33
N LEU A 559 -76.66 24.95 27.38
CA LEU A 559 -78.01 24.78 27.94
C LEU A 559 -78.57 26.08 28.52
N GLU A 560 -77.77 26.88 29.24
CA GLU A 560 -78.18 28.19 29.74
C GLU A 560 -78.53 29.16 28.61
N SER A 561 -77.74 29.18 27.54
CA SER A 561 -78.01 29.99 26.33
C SER A 561 -79.29 29.54 25.60
N GLY A 562 -79.54 28.22 25.56
CA GLY A 562 -80.77 27.65 25.02
C GLY A 562 -81.99 28.06 25.84
N LEU A 563 -81.91 27.98 27.17
CA LEU A 563 -82.97 28.40 28.08
C LEU A 563 -83.26 29.90 27.94
N THR A 564 -82.24 30.75 27.85
CA THR A 564 -82.44 32.21 27.64
C THR A 564 -83.13 32.50 26.31
N ASN A 565 -82.77 31.80 25.23
CA ASN A 565 -83.44 31.95 23.94
C ASN A 565 -84.91 31.49 23.97
N VAL A 566 -85.23 30.42 24.69
CA VAL A 566 -86.62 29.96 24.87
C VAL A 566 -87.43 30.98 25.69
N VAL A 567 -86.86 31.52 26.77
CA VAL A 567 -87.49 32.59 27.57
C VAL A 567 -87.73 33.84 26.73
N ALA A 568 -86.75 34.26 25.92
CA ALA A 568 -86.88 35.41 25.02
C ALA A 568 -87.96 35.16 23.94
N SER A 569 -88.01 33.96 23.37
CA SER A 569 -89.04 33.59 22.38
C SER A 569 -90.43 33.59 23.01
N ASN A 570 -90.60 32.99 24.19
CA ASN A 570 -91.86 33.02 24.92
C ASN A 570 -92.28 34.45 25.25
N SER A 571 -91.36 35.31 25.68
CA SER A 571 -91.61 36.74 25.90
C SER A 571 -92.04 37.47 24.63
N PHE A 572 -91.47 37.13 23.47
CA PHE A 572 -91.88 37.69 22.19
C PHE A 572 -93.30 37.25 21.81
N TYR A 573 -93.62 35.96 21.94
CA TYR A 573 -94.96 35.43 21.64
C TYR A 573 -96.01 35.99 22.61
N THR A 574 -95.72 36.12 23.90
CA THR A 574 -96.64 36.74 24.86
C THR A 574 -96.87 38.21 24.54
N ASN A 575 -95.81 38.98 24.24
CA ASN A 575 -95.96 40.39 23.81
C ASN A 575 -96.76 40.52 22.51
N LYS A 576 -96.59 39.60 21.55
CA LYS A 576 -97.36 39.59 20.30
C LYS A 576 -98.83 39.26 20.56
N LEU A 577 -99.12 38.34 21.48
CA LEU A 577 -100.47 38.01 21.91
C LEU A 577 -101.13 39.20 22.61
N ILE A 578 -100.42 39.87 23.52
CA ILE A 578 -100.89 41.11 24.19
C ILE A 578 -101.24 42.18 23.15
N LYS A 579 -100.36 42.46 22.18
CA LYS A 579 -100.64 43.42 21.08
C LYS A 579 -101.77 43.00 20.15
N SER A 580 -102.08 41.71 20.06
CA SER A 580 -103.24 41.22 19.30
C SER A 580 -104.53 41.39 20.10
N ILE A 581 -104.49 41.17 21.42
CA ILE A 581 -105.62 41.43 22.33
C ILE A 581 -105.94 42.92 22.35
N GLU A 582 -104.93 43.79 22.51
CA GLU A 582 -105.10 45.26 22.45
C GLU A 582 -105.71 45.73 21.12
N ARG A 583 -105.41 45.06 20.00
CA ARG A 583 -106.01 45.39 18.70
C ARG A 583 -107.47 44.96 18.57
N VAL A 584 -107.87 43.88 19.25
CA VAL A 584 -109.26 43.42 19.30
C VAL A 584 -110.11 44.30 20.22
N GLU A 585 -109.55 44.84 21.31
CA GLU A 585 -110.25 45.79 22.18
C GLU A 585 -110.44 47.20 21.56
N ILE A 586 -109.73 47.53 20.48
CA ILE A 586 -109.82 48.83 19.77
C ILE A 586 -110.76 48.77 18.54
N GLN A 587 -111.27 47.59 18.18
CA GLN A 587 -112.35 47.39 17.19
C GLN A 587 -113.70 47.16 17.89
#